data_AF-A0A848UJJ1-F1
#
_entry.id   AF-A0A848UJJ1-F1
#
_cell.length_a   1.000
_cell.length_b   1.000
_cell.length_c   1.000
_cell.angle_alpha   90.00
_cell.angle_beta   90.00
_cell.angle_gamma   90.00
#
_symmetry.space_group_name_H-M   'P 1'
#
loop_
_entity.id
_entity.type
_entity.pdbx_description
1 polymer ?
#
loop_
_entity_poly.entity_id
_entity_poly.type
_entity_poly.pdbx_seq_one_letter_code
_entity_poly.pdbx_strand_id
1 'polypeptide(L)'
;MVDQVPRIVTVWCPEWPVVAAGTPPDEPVAVLRANRVIARSPAAIEAGVEAGDRRRSAQATCPVLTLVDHDPERDARAFEPIIRVVADMAPRLDVVEPGCVCLLARGPSRYFGGDEPMARHMADVVAATTGAPVGVGVADGRATSAIAARRAARTADGVVVVPPGGSPDYVRQLPVAWLRELGEISPDLVDLFHRLGLRTLGRLAELDAGDVLARFGAEGLHAHRLAGGDDARPTAAVDPPPEWWVEESFLEPVEQLDSVVFVGKRLADTLSAQLAEEGRVCVRLVVIAETEHGERSERAWYRDQGLSAAAMVERLRWQLEGWVAQPSGISGGISLIRLVPDEVRGDDGVQAGLWGGRSQADHDAARAIVRLAGLVGEEAVRVPVWVGGRLPTERYRWVPATAVDLDDPSGRLDRGEGPWPGGMPAPSPAVVPTEPVPVEILDGDGAVVRVNGRGGVSAPPATLATNSARQAIVAWAGPWPIEQRWWSTDRARRLARFQVVTDEGVAHLLGVEQQQWSILATYS
;
A
#
# COMPACT_ATOMS: atom_id res chain seq x y z
N MET A 1 9.44 -1.06 -9.27
CA MET A 1 9.62 -1.78 -10.54
C MET A 1 8.86 -0.97 -11.58
N VAL A 2 9.51 -0.39 -12.60
CA VAL A 2 8.80 0.40 -13.62
C VAL A 2 7.85 -0.56 -14.33
N ASP A 3 6.54 -0.29 -14.31
CA ASP A 3 5.55 -1.09 -15.04
C ASP A 3 5.95 -1.11 -16.52
N GLN A 4 6.48 -2.23 -16.99
CA GLN A 4 6.82 -2.40 -18.39
C GLN A 4 5.53 -2.67 -19.16
N VAL A 5 5.27 -1.86 -20.19
CA VAL A 5 4.17 -2.07 -21.13
C VAL A 5 4.22 -3.52 -21.65
N PRO A 6 3.12 -4.29 -21.53
CA PRO A 6 3.13 -5.70 -21.87
C PRO A 6 3.29 -5.90 -23.39
N ARG A 7 3.96 -6.99 -23.77
CA ARG A 7 4.10 -7.42 -25.16
C ARG A 7 2.85 -8.15 -25.61
N ILE A 8 2.11 -7.60 -26.56
CA ILE A 8 0.80 -8.09 -27.01
C ILE A 8 0.86 -8.54 -28.48
N VAL A 9 0.17 -9.63 -28.79
CA VAL A 9 -0.21 -9.99 -30.16
C VAL A 9 -1.71 -9.83 -30.32
N THR A 10 -2.13 -9.24 -31.44
CA THR A 10 -3.53 -9.07 -31.83
C THR A 10 -3.76 -9.75 -33.17
N VAL A 11 -4.83 -10.53 -33.26
CA VAL A 11 -5.34 -11.13 -34.49
C VAL A 11 -6.62 -10.38 -34.87
N TRP A 12 -6.66 -9.89 -36.10
CA TRP A 12 -7.77 -9.11 -36.64
C TRP A 12 -8.26 -9.71 -37.95
N CYS A 13 -9.55 -10.04 -38.00
CA CYS A 13 -10.28 -10.47 -39.20
C CYS A 13 -11.12 -9.28 -39.70
N PRO A 14 -10.71 -8.59 -40.78
CA PRO A 14 -11.44 -7.46 -41.32
C PRO A 14 -12.83 -7.86 -41.81
N GLU A 15 -13.78 -6.92 -41.71
CA GLU A 15 -15.15 -7.07 -42.22
C GLU A 15 -15.87 -8.34 -41.70
N TRP A 16 -15.57 -8.74 -40.46
CA TRP A 16 -16.05 -9.99 -39.86
C TRP A 16 -17.56 -10.27 -40.02
N PRO A 17 -18.48 -9.29 -39.86
CA PRO A 17 -19.91 -9.56 -40.05
C PRO A 17 -20.29 -10.07 -41.45
N VAL A 18 -19.52 -9.72 -42.49
CA VAL A 18 -19.72 -10.26 -43.85
C VAL A 18 -19.18 -11.68 -43.95
N VAL A 19 -18.00 -11.93 -43.38
CA VAL A 19 -17.42 -13.28 -43.31
C VAL A 19 -18.35 -14.24 -42.55
N ALA A 20 -18.88 -13.79 -41.41
CA ALA A 20 -19.82 -14.55 -40.59
C ALA A 20 -21.19 -14.78 -41.25
N ALA A 21 -21.59 -13.92 -42.19
CA ALA A 21 -22.79 -14.14 -43.00
C ALA A 21 -22.61 -15.27 -44.04
N GLY A 22 -21.38 -15.78 -44.24
CA GLY A 22 -21.08 -16.89 -45.14
C GLY A 22 -21.20 -16.53 -46.61
N THR A 23 -21.06 -15.25 -46.96
CA THR A 23 -21.26 -14.75 -48.32
C THR A 23 -19.97 -14.86 -49.16
N PRO A 24 -20.06 -15.22 -50.45
CA PRO A 24 -18.91 -15.27 -51.34
C PRO A 24 -18.20 -13.91 -51.45
N PRO A 25 -16.85 -13.87 -51.55
CA PRO A 25 -16.08 -12.62 -51.59
C PRO A 25 -16.26 -11.83 -52.91
N ASP A 26 -16.67 -12.51 -53.98
CA ASP A 26 -16.93 -12.00 -55.33
C ASP A 26 -18.33 -11.40 -55.50
N GLU A 27 -19.24 -11.63 -54.55
CA GLU A 27 -20.56 -11.01 -54.54
C GLU A 27 -20.56 -9.70 -53.74
N PRO A 28 -21.12 -8.60 -54.27
CA PRO A 28 -21.20 -7.34 -53.54
C PRO A 28 -22.24 -7.45 -52.42
N VAL A 29 -21.76 -7.70 -51.22
CA VAL A 29 -22.52 -7.75 -49.97
C VAL A 29 -22.09 -6.65 -49.01
N ALA A 30 -23.04 -6.07 -48.28
CA ALA A 30 -22.78 -5.23 -47.12
C ALA A 30 -23.72 -5.55 -45.94
N VAL A 31 -23.19 -5.51 -44.73
CA VAL A 31 -23.96 -5.67 -43.49
C VAL A 31 -24.38 -4.30 -42.96
N LEU A 32 -25.66 -4.17 -42.59
CA LEU A 32 -26.23 -2.94 -42.05
C LEU A 32 -26.52 -3.03 -40.56
N ARG A 33 -26.24 -1.94 -39.84
CA ARG A 33 -26.76 -1.68 -38.49
C ARG A 33 -27.36 -0.27 -38.46
N ALA A 34 -28.60 -0.14 -37.98
CA ALA A 34 -29.30 1.15 -37.93
C ALA A 34 -29.26 1.92 -39.27
N ASN A 35 -29.52 1.22 -40.39
CA ASN A 35 -29.48 1.76 -41.76
C ASN A 35 -28.12 2.29 -42.24
N ARG A 36 -27.01 1.90 -41.58
CA ARG A 36 -25.65 2.23 -42.00
C ARG A 36 -24.82 0.98 -42.24
N VAL A 37 -23.96 1.03 -43.25
CA VAL A 37 -23.00 -0.03 -43.56
C VAL A 37 -21.98 -0.13 -42.44
N ILE A 38 -21.82 -1.33 -41.87
CA ILE A 38 -20.81 -1.61 -40.83
C ILE A 38 -19.73 -2.60 -41.30
N ALA A 39 -20.02 -3.43 -42.30
CA ALA A 39 -19.08 -4.36 -42.91
C ALA A 39 -19.41 -4.59 -44.39
N ARG A 40 -18.39 -4.91 -45.19
CA ARG A 40 -18.44 -4.98 -46.65
C ARG A 40 -17.63 -6.16 -47.17
N SER A 41 -18.14 -6.81 -48.21
CA SER A 41 -17.38 -7.78 -49.01
C SER A 41 -16.28 -7.08 -49.82
N PRO A 42 -15.23 -7.81 -50.24
CA PRO A 42 -14.22 -7.29 -51.19
C PRO A 42 -14.85 -6.69 -52.45
N ALA A 43 -15.80 -7.38 -53.08
CA ALA A 43 -16.52 -6.88 -54.25
C ALA A 43 -17.31 -5.57 -53.99
N ALA A 44 -17.90 -5.41 -52.80
CA ALA A 44 -18.58 -4.17 -52.44
C ALA A 44 -17.59 -3.01 -52.20
N ILE A 45 -16.40 -3.29 -51.65
CA ILE A 45 -15.33 -2.29 -51.49
C ILE A 45 -14.81 -1.86 -52.88
N GLU A 46 -14.58 -2.79 -53.80
CA GLU A 46 -14.18 -2.49 -55.18
C GLU A 46 -15.23 -1.68 -55.94
N ALA A 47 -16.52 -1.93 -55.67
CA ALA A 47 -17.62 -1.14 -56.21
C ALA A 47 -17.74 0.27 -55.59
N GLY A 48 -16.96 0.59 -54.55
CA GLY A 48 -16.89 1.91 -53.93
C GLY A 48 -17.82 2.12 -52.72
N VAL A 49 -18.38 1.06 -52.12
CA VAL A 49 -19.22 1.18 -50.92
C VAL A 49 -18.35 1.45 -49.70
N GLU A 50 -18.63 2.53 -48.96
CA GLU A 50 -17.85 2.92 -47.78
C GLU A 50 -18.51 2.47 -46.46
N ALA A 51 -17.70 2.24 -45.42
CA ALA A 51 -18.24 2.04 -44.08
C ALA A 51 -18.91 3.33 -43.59
N GLY A 52 -20.07 3.19 -42.94
CA GLY A 52 -20.88 4.30 -42.48
C GLY A 52 -21.86 4.85 -43.52
N ASP A 53 -21.77 4.42 -44.79
CA ASP A 53 -22.74 4.80 -45.83
C ASP A 53 -24.17 4.49 -45.37
N ARG A 54 -25.09 5.42 -45.64
CA ARG A 54 -26.52 5.12 -45.47
C ARG A 54 -26.95 4.10 -46.51
N ARG A 55 -27.91 3.24 -46.19
CA ARG A 55 -28.48 2.24 -47.11
C ARG A 55 -28.69 2.76 -48.55
N ARG A 56 -29.34 3.92 -48.69
CA ARG A 56 -29.61 4.54 -50.01
C ARG A 56 -28.34 4.97 -50.76
N SER A 57 -27.32 5.44 -50.04
CA SER A 57 -26.01 5.82 -50.61
C SER A 57 -25.31 4.59 -51.16
N ALA A 58 -25.18 3.55 -50.33
CA ALA A 58 -24.54 2.29 -50.71
C ALA A 58 -25.22 1.62 -51.93
N GLN A 59 -26.55 1.62 -51.98
CA GLN A 59 -27.30 1.07 -53.13
C GLN A 59 -27.23 1.95 -54.38
N ALA A 60 -27.04 3.27 -54.23
CA ALA A 60 -26.82 4.15 -55.37
C ALA A 60 -25.43 3.90 -55.99
N THR A 61 -24.42 3.69 -55.15
CA THR A 61 -23.05 3.34 -55.57
C THR A 61 -23.00 1.95 -56.21
N CYS A 62 -23.65 0.96 -55.61
CA CYS A 62 -23.72 -0.41 -56.11
C CYS A 62 -25.18 -0.90 -56.18
N PRO A 63 -25.85 -0.78 -57.35
CA PRO A 63 -27.27 -1.18 -57.49
C PRO A 63 -27.54 -2.67 -57.24
N VAL A 64 -26.53 -3.52 -57.44
CA VAL A 64 -26.61 -4.98 -57.22
C VAL A 64 -26.20 -5.41 -55.80
N LEU A 65 -25.99 -4.45 -54.89
CA LEU A 65 -25.54 -4.70 -53.52
C LEU A 65 -26.58 -5.49 -52.72
N THR A 66 -26.19 -6.68 -52.26
CA THR A 66 -26.96 -7.47 -51.31
C THR A 66 -26.76 -6.92 -49.90
N LEU A 67 -27.85 -6.70 -49.19
CA LEU A 67 -27.85 -6.11 -47.86
C LEU A 67 -28.28 -7.14 -46.83
N VAL A 68 -27.43 -7.38 -45.84
CA VAL A 68 -27.68 -8.30 -44.74
C VAL A 68 -27.81 -7.49 -43.46
N ASP A 69 -28.75 -7.84 -42.59
CA ASP A 69 -28.86 -7.19 -41.28
C ASP A 69 -27.78 -7.70 -40.32
N HIS A 70 -27.29 -6.82 -39.46
CA HIS A 70 -26.32 -7.17 -38.42
C HIS A 70 -26.95 -8.12 -37.40
N ASP A 71 -26.33 -9.28 -37.24
CA ASP A 71 -26.71 -10.31 -36.27
C ASP A 71 -25.49 -10.60 -35.37
N PRO A 72 -25.42 -9.97 -34.17
CA PRO A 72 -24.26 -10.15 -33.29
C PRO A 72 -24.12 -11.58 -32.77
N GLU A 73 -25.21 -12.35 -32.67
CA GLU A 73 -25.13 -13.73 -32.20
C GLU A 73 -24.56 -14.66 -33.28
N ARG A 74 -24.95 -14.46 -34.55
CA ARG A 74 -24.33 -15.16 -35.69
C ARG A 74 -22.85 -14.83 -35.74
N ASP A 75 -22.51 -13.56 -35.65
CA ASP A 75 -21.12 -13.09 -35.72
C ASP A 75 -20.27 -13.72 -34.59
N ALA A 76 -20.82 -13.83 -33.36
CA ALA A 76 -20.16 -14.51 -32.25
C ALA A 76 -20.03 -16.03 -32.46
N ARG A 77 -21.11 -16.72 -32.86
CA ARG A 77 -21.09 -18.18 -33.12
C ARG A 77 -20.10 -18.56 -34.21
N ALA A 78 -20.01 -17.76 -35.27
CA ALA A 78 -19.06 -17.98 -36.35
C ALA A 78 -17.60 -17.75 -35.92
N PHE A 79 -17.37 -16.95 -34.86
CA PHE A 79 -16.02 -16.58 -34.40
C PHE A 79 -15.43 -17.61 -33.43
N GLU A 80 -16.28 -18.41 -32.78
CA GLU A 80 -15.90 -19.45 -31.82
C GLU A 80 -14.81 -20.43 -32.33
N PRO A 81 -14.84 -20.94 -33.57
CA PRO A 81 -13.76 -21.80 -34.08
C PRO A 81 -12.39 -21.10 -34.09
N ILE A 82 -12.35 -19.80 -34.39
CA ILE A 82 -11.11 -19.01 -34.40
C ILE A 82 -10.59 -18.85 -32.97
N ILE A 83 -11.49 -18.59 -32.02
CA ILE A 83 -11.13 -18.51 -30.59
C ILE A 83 -10.45 -19.82 -30.15
N ARG A 84 -11.02 -20.98 -30.49
CA ARG A 84 -10.46 -22.29 -30.12
C ARG A 84 -9.07 -22.52 -30.71
N VAL A 85 -8.92 -22.24 -31.99
CA VAL A 85 -7.64 -22.36 -32.70
C VAL A 85 -6.57 -21.45 -32.08
N VAL A 86 -6.93 -20.22 -31.70
CA VAL A 86 -6.00 -19.31 -31.02
C VAL A 86 -5.72 -19.78 -29.58
N ALA A 87 -6.72 -20.32 -28.89
CA ALA A 87 -6.60 -20.85 -27.53
C ALA A 87 -5.66 -22.06 -27.45
N ASP A 88 -5.61 -22.89 -28.50
CA ASP A 88 -4.66 -24.02 -28.59
C ASP A 88 -3.19 -23.55 -28.57
N MET A 89 -2.92 -22.33 -29.08
CA MET A 89 -1.59 -21.73 -29.05
C MET A 89 -1.30 -20.96 -27.76
N ALA A 90 -2.34 -20.35 -27.17
CA ALA A 90 -2.24 -19.62 -25.92
C ALA A 90 -3.55 -19.71 -25.14
N PRO A 91 -3.58 -20.38 -23.97
CA PRO A 91 -4.83 -20.62 -23.23
C PRO A 91 -5.46 -19.34 -22.67
N ARG A 92 -4.70 -18.24 -22.58
CA ARG A 92 -5.12 -16.95 -22.04
C ARG A 92 -5.18 -15.92 -23.16
N LEU A 93 -6.39 -15.67 -23.67
CA LEU A 93 -6.69 -14.67 -24.69
C LEU A 93 -7.88 -13.80 -24.30
N ASP A 94 -7.90 -12.58 -24.81
CA ASP A 94 -9.01 -11.64 -24.72
C ASP A 94 -9.75 -11.59 -26.05
N VAL A 95 -11.07 -11.81 -26.01
CA VAL A 95 -11.95 -11.52 -27.14
C VAL A 95 -12.37 -10.06 -27.03
N VAL A 96 -11.82 -9.20 -27.90
CA VAL A 96 -12.14 -7.77 -27.92
C VAL A 96 -13.54 -7.55 -28.48
N GLU A 97 -13.80 -8.18 -29.62
CA GLU A 97 -15.08 -8.24 -30.32
C GLU A 97 -15.04 -9.40 -31.32
N PRO A 98 -16.17 -9.90 -31.83
CA PRO A 98 -16.17 -10.85 -32.95
C PRO A 98 -15.35 -10.30 -34.11
N GLY A 99 -14.29 -11.03 -34.51
CA GLY A 99 -13.30 -10.58 -35.49
C GLY A 99 -11.98 -10.09 -34.90
N CYS A 100 -11.87 -9.91 -33.58
CA CYS A 100 -10.66 -9.41 -32.92
C CYS A 100 -10.35 -10.14 -31.62
N VAL A 101 -9.14 -10.72 -31.53
CA VAL A 101 -8.60 -11.25 -30.27
C VAL A 101 -7.22 -10.68 -29.99
N CYS A 102 -6.88 -10.52 -28.72
CA CYS A 102 -5.51 -10.19 -28.31
C CYS A 102 -5.05 -11.05 -27.14
N LEU A 103 -3.74 -11.21 -26.99
CA LEU A 103 -3.15 -12.04 -25.94
C LEU A 103 -1.70 -11.61 -25.65
N LEU A 104 -1.15 -12.09 -24.54
CA LEU A 104 0.26 -11.88 -24.21
C LEU A 104 1.15 -12.66 -25.18
N ALA A 105 2.02 -11.96 -25.89
CA ALA A 105 2.91 -12.57 -26.87
C ALA A 105 4.04 -13.39 -26.24
N ARG A 106 4.46 -13.06 -25.00
CA ARG A 106 5.69 -13.62 -24.37
C ARG A 106 5.71 -15.15 -24.30
N GLY A 107 4.58 -15.78 -23.97
CA GLY A 107 4.49 -17.24 -23.86
C GLY A 107 4.64 -17.91 -25.24
N PRO A 108 3.72 -17.65 -26.18
CA PRO A 108 3.77 -18.26 -27.50
C PRO A 108 5.02 -17.87 -28.31
N SER A 109 5.49 -16.62 -28.21
CA SER A 109 6.72 -16.17 -28.87
C SER A 109 7.93 -17.02 -28.48
N ARG A 110 8.07 -17.38 -27.20
CA ARG A 110 9.15 -18.29 -26.75
C ARG A 110 9.02 -19.70 -27.34
N TYR A 111 7.79 -20.20 -27.46
CA TYR A 111 7.53 -21.53 -27.99
C TYR A 111 7.81 -21.63 -29.51
N PHE A 112 7.40 -20.63 -30.28
CA PHE A 112 7.58 -20.59 -31.73
C PHE A 112 8.94 -20.02 -32.18
N GLY A 113 9.81 -19.62 -31.26
CA GLY A 113 11.15 -19.12 -31.57
C GLY A 113 11.22 -17.64 -31.95
N GLY A 114 10.22 -16.84 -31.57
CA GLY A 114 10.18 -15.39 -31.71
C GLY A 114 8.80 -14.86 -32.08
N ASP A 115 8.63 -13.54 -32.00
CA ASP A 115 7.37 -12.85 -32.30
C ASP A 115 6.92 -13.05 -33.75
N GLU A 116 7.90 -13.03 -34.66
CA GLU A 116 7.66 -13.12 -36.10
C GLU A 116 7.24 -14.53 -36.55
N PRO A 117 7.96 -15.63 -36.19
CA PRO A 117 7.47 -16.99 -36.43
C PRO A 117 6.09 -17.27 -35.81
N MET A 118 5.86 -16.81 -34.57
CA MET A 118 4.58 -16.93 -33.89
C MET A 118 3.45 -16.23 -34.68
N ALA A 119 3.68 -14.98 -35.07
CA ALA A 119 2.67 -14.18 -35.77
C ALA A 119 2.31 -14.77 -37.13
N ARG A 120 3.28 -15.28 -37.89
CA ARG A 120 3.04 -15.99 -39.16
C ARG A 120 2.23 -17.26 -38.94
N HIS A 121 2.62 -18.07 -37.95
CA HIS A 121 1.87 -19.28 -37.65
C HIS A 121 0.41 -18.97 -37.26
N MET A 122 0.19 -17.95 -36.43
CA MET A 122 -1.16 -17.49 -36.11
C MET A 122 -1.94 -17.03 -37.34
N ALA A 123 -1.30 -16.27 -38.24
CA ALA A 123 -1.92 -15.81 -39.48
C ALA A 123 -2.32 -17.00 -40.37
N ASP A 124 -1.43 -17.96 -40.56
CA ASP A 124 -1.67 -19.14 -41.41
C ASP A 124 -2.85 -19.98 -40.89
N VAL A 125 -2.86 -20.30 -39.59
CA VAL A 125 -3.88 -21.17 -39.00
C VAL A 125 -5.24 -20.47 -38.96
N VAL A 126 -5.27 -19.17 -38.65
CA VAL A 126 -6.52 -18.40 -38.65
C VAL A 126 -7.04 -18.20 -40.08
N ALA A 127 -6.20 -17.83 -41.05
CA ALA A 127 -6.60 -17.70 -42.45
C ALA A 127 -7.16 -19.01 -43.01
N ALA A 128 -6.56 -20.15 -42.66
CA ALA A 128 -7.07 -21.47 -43.05
C ALA A 128 -8.43 -21.79 -42.42
N THR A 129 -8.70 -21.29 -41.21
CA THR A 129 -9.96 -21.51 -40.50
C THR A 129 -11.08 -20.61 -41.02
N THR A 130 -10.77 -19.36 -41.38
CA THR A 130 -11.77 -18.38 -41.84
C THR A 130 -12.01 -18.40 -43.34
N GLY A 131 -11.03 -18.82 -44.14
CA GLY A 131 -11.06 -18.63 -45.59
C GLY A 131 -11.01 -17.16 -46.02
N ALA A 132 -10.64 -16.24 -45.12
CA ALA A 132 -10.65 -14.80 -45.33
C ALA A 132 -9.30 -14.18 -44.94
N PRO A 133 -8.99 -12.96 -45.44
CA PRO A 133 -7.79 -12.24 -45.03
C PRO A 133 -7.73 -12.08 -43.51
N VAL A 134 -6.52 -12.19 -42.93
CA VAL A 134 -6.27 -11.96 -41.51
C VAL A 134 -5.06 -11.05 -41.36
N GLY A 135 -5.08 -10.20 -40.35
CA GLY A 135 -3.94 -9.40 -39.94
C GLY A 135 -3.50 -9.78 -38.54
N VAL A 136 -2.21 -10.07 -38.37
CA VAL A 136 -1.59 -10.32 -37.06
C VAL A 136 -0.58 -9.24 -36.76
N GLY A 137 -0.73 -8.59 -35.62
CA GLY A 137 0.12 -7.49 -35.16
C GLY A 137 0.76 -7.81 -33.83
N VAL A 138 2.08 -7.66 -33.72
CA VAL A 138 2.80 -7.79 -32.44
C VAL A 138 3.46 -6.47 -32.07
N ALA A 139 3.17 -5.95 -30.88
CA ALA A 139 3.76 -4.69 -30.39
C ALA A 139 3.72 -4.62 -28.86
N ASP A 140 4.29 -3.57 -28.29
CA ASP A 140 4.10 -3.26 -26.88
C ASP A 140 2.78 -2.48 -26.72
N GLY A 141 1.90 -2.99 -25.87
CA GLY A 141 0.60 -2.42 -25.59
C GLY A 141 -0.49 -2.86 -26.58
N ARG A 142 -1.72 -2.96 -26.07
CA ARG A 142 -2.89 -3.44 -26.83
C ARG A 142 -3.25 -2.53 -28.00
N ALA A 143 -3.20 -1.22 -27.81
CA ALA A 143 -3.52 -0.27 -28.89
C ALA A 143 -2.54 -0.39 -30.07
N THR A 144 -1.24 -0.45 -29.82
CA THR A 144 -0.23 -0.54 -30.88
C THR A 144 -0.31 -1.87 -31.62
N SER A 145 -0.53 -2.99 -30.89
CA SER A 145 -0.68 -4.30 -31.53
C SER A 145 -1.94 -4.38 -32.40
N ALA A 146 -3.04 -3.76 -31.97
CA ALA A 146 -4.27 -3.66 -32.76
C ALA A 146 -4.10 -2.81 -34.02
N ILE A 147 -3.39 -1.68 -33.93
CA ILE A 147 -3.01 -0.87 -35.11
C ILE A 147 -2.15 -1.70 -36.07
N ALA A 148 -1.14 -2.41 -35.54
CA ALA A 148 -0.28 -3.28 -36.33
C ALA A 148 -1.09 -4.37 -37.04
N ALA A 149 -2.01 -5.05 -36.35
CA ALA A 149 -2.87 -6.10 -36.92
C ALA A 149 -3.77 -5.56 -38.04
N ARG A 150 -4.43 -4.42 -37.83
CA ARG A 150 -5.27 -3.78 -38.85
C ARG A 150 -4.49 -3.33 -40.08
N ARG A 151 -3.24 -2.90 -39.91
CA ARG A 151 -2.34 -2.59 -41.03
C ARG A 151 -1.85 -3.87 -41.72
N ALA A 152 -1.54 -4.91 -40.96
CA ALA A 152 -1.09 -6.21 -41.44
C ALA A 152 -2.14 -6.87 -42.36
N ALA A 153 -3.43 -6.74 -42.03
CA ALA A 153 -4.53 -7.25 -42.85
C ALA A 153 -4.59 -6.65 -44.28
N ARG A 154 -3.85 -5.56 -44.55
CA ARG A 154 -3.73 -4.92 -45.88
C ARG A 154 -2.43 -5.26 -46.60
N THR A 155 -1.57 -6.06 -45.97
CA THR A 155 -0.29 -6.50 -46.54
C THR A 155 -0.42 -7.91 -47.10
N ALA A 156 0.44 -8.28 -48.05
CA ALA A 156 0.46 -9.63 -48.61
C ALA A 156 0.84 -10.70 -47.56
N ASP A 157 1.71 -10.34 -46.62
CA ASP A 157 2.24 -11.27 -45.62
C ASP A 157 1.31 -11.42 -44.41
N GLY A 158 0.28 -10.58 -44.27
CA GLY A 158 -0.68 -10.66 -43.16
C GLY A 158 -0.11 -10.40 -41.76
N VAL A 159 1.17 -10.01 -41.65
CA VAL A 159 1.89 -9.90 -40.37
C VAL A 159 2.64 -8.57 -40.27
N VAL A 160 2.56 -7.93 -39.10
CA VAL A 160 3.39 -6.76 -38.73
C VAL A 160 3.92 -6.93 -37.31
N VAL A 161 5.25 -6.95 -37.15
CA VAL A 161 5.92 -6.99 -35.84
C VAL A 161 6.67 -5.69 -35.59
N VAL A 162 6.25 -4.94 -34.57
CA VAL A 162 6.91 -3.72 -34.09
C VAL A 162 7.93 -4.13 -33.03
N PRO A 163 9.23 -3.80 -33.12
CA PRO A 163 10.23 -4.28 -32.16
C PRO A 163 9.92 -3.82 -30.72
N PRO A 164 10.39 -4.55 -29.68
CA PRO A 164 10.28 -4.10 -28.29
C PRO A 164 10.88 -2.69 -28.09
N GLY A 165 10.16 -1.82 -27.40
CA GLY A 165 10.45 -0.40 -27.23
C GLY A 165 10.13 0.47 -28.46
N GLY A 166 9.74 -0.12 -29.58
CA GLY A 166 9.49 0.58 -30.86
C GLY A 166 8.09 1.12 -31.04
N SER A 167 7.15 0.84 -30.11
CA SER A 167 5.75 1.30 -30.19
C SER A 167 5.63 2.83 -30.38
N PRO A 168 6.33 3.69 -29.62
CA PRO A 168 6.21 5.15 -29.76
C PRO A 168 6.60 5.64 -31.16
N ASP A 169 7.70 5.15 -31.71
CA ASP A 169 8.19 5.55 -33.03
C ASP A 169 7.29 5.04 -34.15
N TYR A 170 6.75 3.82 -34.01
CA TYR A 170 5.85 3.22 -34.97
C TYR A 170 4.54 3.99 -35.12
N VAL A 171 3.96 4.46 -34.01
CA VAL A 171 2.67 5.17 -34.03
C VAL A 171 2.80 6.67 -34.30
N ARG A 172 4.00 7.26 -34.14
CA ARG A 172 4.24 8.71 -34.19
C ARG A 172 3.63 9.41 -35.41
N GLN A 173 3.78 8.83 -36.59
CA GLN A 173 3.33 9.43 -37.86
C GLN A 173 1.91 9.05 -38.25
N LEU A 174 1.24 8.21 -37.44
CA LEU A 174 -0.11 7.77 -37.75
C LEU A 174 -1.13 8.89 -37.52
N PRO A 175 -2.19 8.97 -38.35
CA PRO A 175 -3.28 9.89 -38.13
C PRO A 175 -3.95 9.68 -36.77
N VAL A 176 -4.36 10.77 -36.12
CA VAL A 176 -5.11 10.73 -34.85
C VAL A 176 -6.43 9.97 -34.96
N ALA A 177 -6.97 9.84 -36.18
CA ALA A 177 -8.17 9.06 -36.49
C ALA A 177 -8.06 7.58 -36.07
N TRP A 178 -6.85 7.03 -35.92
CA TRP A 178 -6.66 5.69 -35.38
C TRP A 178 -7.26 5.49 -33.99
N LEU A 179 -7.31 6.53 -33.16
CA LEU A 179 -7.96 6.46 -31.84
C LEU A 179 -9.45 6.13 -31.94
N ARG A 180 -10.12 6.65 -32.99
CA ARG A 180 -11.51 6.34 -33.29
C ARG A 180 -11.67 4.92 -33.83
N GLU A 181 -10.74 4.48 -34.69
CA GLU A 181 -10.75 3.12 -35.27
C GLU A 181 -10.58 2.03 -34.21
N LEU A 182 -9.84 2.31 -33.13
CA LEU A 182 -9.70 1.42 -31.98
C LEU A 182 -10.94 1.40 -31.08
N GLY A 183 -11.85 2.37 -31.20
CA GLY A 183 -13.05 2.48 -30.37
C GLY A 183 -12.79 2.89 -28.91
N GLU A 184 -11.56 3.24 -28.57
CA GLU A 184 -11.12 3.55 -27.19
C GLU A 184 -11.41 5.01 -26.81
N ILE A 185 -11.49 5.90 -27.81
CA ILE A 185 -11.70 7.34 -27.64
C ILE A 185 -12.95 7.76 -28.42
N SER A 186 -13.77 8.62 -27.81
CA SER A 186 -14.99 9.13 -28.41
C SER A 186 -14.71 9.84 -29.74
N PRO A 187 -15.57 9.66 -30.76
CA PRO A 187 -15.43 10.35 -32.05
C PRO A 187 -15.37 11.87 -31.90
N ASP A 188 -16.14 12.44 -30.96
CA ASP A 188 -16.20 13.88 -30.71
C ASP A 188 -14.86 14.44 -30.24
N LEU A 189 -14.13 13.71 -29.39
CA LEU A 189 -12.81 14.11 -28.90
C LEU A 189 -11.76 14.00 -30.01
N VAL A 190 -11.82 12.94 -30.83
CA VAL A 190 -10.93 12.79 -31.99
C VAL A 190 -11.16 13.93 -33.01
N ASP A 191 -12.41 14.28 -33.28
CA ASP A 191 -12.77 15.40 -34.15
C ASP A 191 -12.33 16.75 -33.55
N LEU A 192 -12.38 16.90 -32.23
CA LEU A 192 -11.82 18.05 -31.54
C LEU A 192 -10.30 18.16 -31.72
N PHE A 193 -9.55 17.06 -31.55
CA PHE A 193 -8.10 17.05 -31.82
C PHE A 193 -7.79 17.47 -33.25
N HIS A 194 -8.55 16.97 -34.22
CA HIS A 194 -8.38 17.34 -35.63
C HIS A 194 -8.63 18.84 -35.87
N ARG A 195 -9.68 19.41 -35.27
CA ARG A 195 -9.99 20.86 -35.33
C ARG A 195 -8.92 21.73 -34.65
N LEU A 196 -8.25 21.20 -33.64
CA LEU A 196 -7.13 21.86 -32.94
C LEU A 196 -5.78 21.70 -33.66
N GLY A 197 -5.75 21.01 -34.81
CA GLY A 197 -4.54 20.81 -35.61
C GLY A 197 -3.66 19.63 -35.16
N LEU A 198 -4.11 18.84 -34.18
CA LEU A 198 -3.44 17.61 -33.72
C LEU A 198 -3.80 16.46 -34.66
N ARG A 199 -3.18 16.44 -35.85
CA ARG A 199 -3.52 15.47 -36.91
C ARG A 199 -2.85 14.11 -36.78
N THR A 200 -1.76 14.01 -36.03
CA THR A 200 -1.01 12.76 -35.84
C THR A 200 -0.87 12.41 -34.37
N LEU A 201 -0.74 11.11 -34.08
CA LEU A 201 -0.55 10.62 -32.72
C LEU A 201 0.71 11.21 -32.08
N GLY A 202 1.82 11.33 -32.83
CA GLY A 202 3.04 11.96 -32.34
C GLY A 202 2.84 13.41 -31.87
N ARG A 203 2.00 14.19 -32.55
CA ARG A 203 1.71 15.58 -32.13
C ARG A 203 0.87 15.65 -30.87
N LEU A 204 0.00 14.66 -30.63
CA LEU A 204 -0.72 14.54 -29.37
C LEU A 204 0.22 14.10 -28.25
N ALA A 205 1.10 13.12 -28.51
CA ALA A 205 2.07 12.62 -27.54
C ALA A 205 3.15 13.63 -27.14
N GLU A 206 3.47 14.59 -28.01
CA GLU A 206 4.40 15.70 -27.74
C GLU A 206 3.87 16.72 -26.72
N LEU A 207 2.57 16.71 -26.41
CA LEU A 207 1.98 17.61 -25.43
C LEU A 207 2.33 17.18 -23.99
N ASP A 208 2.34 18.13 -23.07
CA ASP A 208 2.45 17.83 -21.65
C ASP A 208 1.20 17.10 -21.14
N ALA A 209 1.40 16.02 -20.39
CA ALA A 209 0.31 15.18 -19.91
C ALA A 209 -0.63 15.93 -18.95
N GLY A 210 -0.10 16.87 -18.15
CA GLY A 210 -0.88 17.73 -17.26
C GLY A 210 -1.78 18.69 -18.02
N ASP A 211 -1.27 19.31 -19.08
CA ASP A 211 -2.06 20.19 -19.95
C ASP A 211 -3.18 19.44 -20.67
N VAL A 212 -2.90 18.23 -21.16
CA VAL A 212 -3.90 17.36 -21.80
C VAL A 212 -4.99 16.97 -20.80
N LEU A 213 -4.60 16.53 -19.59
CA LEU A 213 -5.54 16.18 -18.54
C LEU A 213 -6.42 17.37 -18.14
N ALA A 214 -5.82 18.55 -17.95
CA ALA A 214 -6.55 19.76 -17.56
C ALA A 214 -7.58 20.19 -18.61
N ARG A 215 -7.28 20.00 -19.90
CA ARG A 215 -8.13 20.47 -21.01
C ARG A 215 -9.16 19.45 -21.49
N PHE A 216 -8.81 18.16 -21.48
CA PHE A 216 -9.60 17.09 -22.10
C PHE A 216 -9.99 16.00 -21.10
N GLY A 217 -9.61 16.12 -19.83
CA GLY A 217 -9.95 15.17 -18.78
C GLY A 217 -9.24 13.83 -18.93
N ALA A 218 -9.78 12.83 -18.23
CA ALA A 218 -9.20 11.48 -18.18
C ALA A 218 -9.18 10.80 -19.55
N GLU A 219 -10.19 11.03 -20.39
CA GLU A 219 -10.25 10.48 -21.75
C GLU A 219 -9.15 11.06 -22.64
N GLY A 220 -8.86 12.36 -22.53
CA GLY A 220 -7.73 12.97 -23.24
C GLY A 220 -6.38 12.48 -22.75
N LEU A 221 -6.21 12.29 -21.44
CA LEU A 221 -4.99 11.68 -20.89
C LEU A 221 -4.83 10.24 -21.39
N HIS A 222 -5.93 9.48 -21.51
CA HIS A 222 -5.89 8.16 -22.10
C HIS A 222 -5.46 8.21 -23.58
N ALA A 223 -6.05 9.11 -24.37
CA ALA A 223 -5.66 9.33 -25.77
C ALA A 223 -4.17 9.68 -25.92
N HIS A 224 -3.64 10.51 -25.03
CA HIS A 224 -2.22 10.89 -24.99
C HIS A 224 -1.31 9.68 -24.73
N ARG A 225 -1.64 8.84 -23.74
CA ARG A 225 -0.91 7.60 -23.46
C ARG A 225 -0.89 6.65 -24.66
N LEU A 226 -2.07 6.41 -25.27
CA LEU A 226 -2.17 5.58 -26.47
C LEU A 226 -1.35 6.15 -27.63
N ALA A 227 -1.36 7.48 -27.81
CA ALA A 227 -0.60 8.16 -28.84
C ALA A 227 0.92 8.10 -28.61
N GLY A 228 1.35 8.00 -27.35
CA GLY A 228 2.75 7.78 -26.97
C GLY A 228 3.19 6.32 -27.02
N GLY A 229 2.29 5.37 -27.33
CA GLY A 229 2.58 3.93 -27.29
C GLY A 229 2.68 3.37 -25.86
N ASP A 230 2.25 4.13 -24.86
CA ASP A 230 2.26 3.76 -23.43
C ASP A 230 0.90 3.19 -23.02
N ASP A 231 0.58 2.01 -23.54
CA ASP A 231 -0.64 1.28 -23.18
C ASP A 231 -0.33 0.17 -22.16
N ALA A 232 -0.14 0.58 -20.91
CA ALA A 232 0.16 -0.32 -19.78
C ALA A 232 -1.05 -1.16 -19.30
N ARG A 233 -2.19 -1.13 -20.01
CA ARG A 233 -3.37 -1.89 -19.61
C ARG A 233 -3.06 -3.40 -19.64
N PRO A 234 -3.33 -4.14 -18.57
CA PRO A 234 -3.22 -5.60 -18.60
C PRO A 234 -4.28 -6.17 -19.55
N THR A 235 -3.97 -7.32 -20.15
CA THR A 235 -4.99 -8.15 -20.82
C THR A 235 -5.98 -8.68 -19.78
N ALA A 236 -7.26 -8.80 -20.10
CA ALA A 236 -8.30 -9.35 -19.22
C ALA A 236 -8.05 -10.83 -18.87
N ALA A 237 -7.19 -11.51 -19.61
CA ALA A 237 -6.69 -12.86 -19.33
C ALA A 237 -5.53 -12.90 -18.31
N VAL A 238 -5.16 -11.76 -17.71
CA VAL A 238 -4.49 -11.73 -16.40
C VAL A 238 -5.55 -12.06 -15.36
N ASP A 239 -5.26 -12.95 -14.42
CA ASP A 239 -6.18 -13.20 -13.31
C ASP A 239 -6.57 -11.83 -12.71
N PRO A 240 -7.87 -11.55 -12.49
CA PRO A 240 -8.25 -10.32 -11.80
C PRO A 240 -7.38 -10.21 -10.54
N PRO A 241 -6.90 -9.02 -10.17
CA PRO A 241 -6.18 -8.87 -8.92
C PRO A 241 -7.02 -9.56 -7.85
N PRO A 242 -6.44 -10.48 -7.05
CA PRO A 242 -7.21 -11.26 -6.11
C PRO A 242 -8.07 -10.29 -5.33
N GLU A 243 -9.39 -10.44 -5.44
CA GLU A 243 -10.30 -9.64 -4.65
C GLU A 243 -10.07 -10.11 -3.21
N TRP A 244 -9.22 -9.39 -2.46
CA TRP A 244 -8.84 -9.77 -1.10
C TRP A 244 -10.00 -9.54 -0.13
N TRP A 245 -11.24 -9.87 -0.46
CA TRP A 245 -12.32 -9.85 0.53
C TRP A 245 -12.72 -11.26 0.90
N VAL A 246 -13.17 -11.40 2.13
CA VAL A 246 -13.63 -12.66 2.69
C VAL A 246 -15.02 -12.44 3.26
N GLU A 247 -15.91 -13.42 3.06
CA GLU A 247 -17.25 -13.36 3.60
C GLU A 247 -17.68 -14.71 4.16
N GLU A 248 -18.64 -14.66 5.07
CA GLU A 248 -19.45 -15.81 5.44
C GLU A 248 -20.93 -15.42 5.33
N SER A 249 -21.69 -16.25 4.63
CA SER A 249 -23.15 -16.24 4.61
C SER A 249 -23.69 -17.34 5.51
N PHE A 250 -24.51 -16.98 6.49
CA PHE A 250 -25.11 -17.92 7.44
C PHE A 250 -26.46 -18.42 6.90
N LEU A 251 -26.55 -19.74 6.65
CA LEU A 251 -27.80 -20.38 6.24
C LEU A 251 -28.89 -20.27 7.32
N GLU A 252 -28.48 -20.35 8.59
CA GLU A 252 -29.33 -20.05 9.74
C GLU A 252 -28.79 -18.77 10.40
N PRO A 253 -29.57 -17.66 10.43
CA PRO A 253 -29.12 -16.39 10.97
C PRO A 253 -28.66 -16.49 12.42
N VAL A 254 -27.53 -15.86 12.74
CA VAL A 254 -26.88 -15.99 14.05
C VAL A 254 -27.25 -14.82 14.95
N GLU A 255 -27.98 -15.11 16.03
CA GLU A 255 -28.38 -14.09 17.02
C GLU A 255 -27.26 -13.76 18.01
N GLN A 256 -26.39 -14.74 18.30
CA GLN A 256 -25.32 -14.58 19.28
C GLN A 256 -24.08 -13.93 18.69
N LEU A 257 -23.74 -12.75 19.21
CA LEU A 257 -22.59 -11.96 18.76
C LEU A 257 -21.27 -12.74 18.81
N ASP A 258 -20.99 -13.46 19.91
CA ASP A 258 -19.71 -14.17 20.06
C ASP A 258 -19.53 -15.27 18.99
N SER A 259 -20.62 -15.88 18.52
CA SER A 259 -20.60 -16.86 17.43
C SER A 259 -20.22 -16.20 16.09
N VAL A 260 -20.75 -15.01 15.82
CA VAL A 260 -20.40 -14.22 14.63
C VAL A 260 -18.94 -13.77 14.69
N VAL A 261 -18.48 -13.29 15.84
CA VAL A 261 -17.07 -12.88 16.04
C VAL A 261 -16.12 -14.07 15.92
N PHE A 262 -16.51 -15.26 16.36
CA PHE A 262 -15.73 -16.48 16.20
C PHE A 262 -15.51 -16.83 14.71
N VAL A 263 -16.57 -16.76 13.90
CA VAL A 263 -16.45 -16.95 12.45
C VAL A 263 -15.65 -15.83 11.79
N GLY A 264 -15.87 -14.59 12.23
CA GLY A 264 -15.09 -13.43 11.81
C GLY A 264 -13.59 -13.55 12.09
N LYS A 265 -13.20 -14.26 13.15
CA LYS A 265 -11.79 -14.60 13.40
C LYS A 265 -11.19 -15.46 12.31
N ARG A 266 -11.89 -16.52 11.90
CA ARG A 266 -11.45 -17.38 10.80
C ARG A 266 -11.31 -16.56 9.50
N LEU A 267 -12.28 -15.69 9.21
CA LEU A 267 -12.21 -14.80 8.04
C LEU A 267 -11.01 -13.85 8.11
N ALA A 268 -10.78 -13.22 9.27
CA ALA A 268 -9.65 -12.32 9.48
C ALA A 268 -8.29 -13.04 9.35
N ASP A 269 -8.17 -14.26 9.87
CA ASP A 269 -6.97 -15.09 9.72
C ASP A 269 -6.73 -15.43 8.23
N THR A 270 -7.77 -15.84 7.49
CA THR A 270 -7.68 -16.10 6.04
C THR A 270 -7.27 -14.86 5.26
N LEU A 271 -7.90 -13.71 5.52
CA LEU A 271 -7.58 -12.46 4.83
C LEU A 271 -6.15 -12.00 5.14
N SER A 272 -5.73 -12.09 6.40
CA SER A 272 -4.37 -11.73 6.79
C SER A 272 -3.34 -12.65 6.14
N ALA A 273 -3.62 -13.94 5.98
CA ALA A 273 -2.73 -14.88 5.31
C ALA A 273 -2.62 -14.58 3.80
N GLN A 274 -3.74 -14.33 3.12
CA GLN A 274 -3.77 -13.96 1.71
C GLN A 274 -2.97 -12.68 1.42
N LEU A 275 -3.11 -11.66 2.26
CA LEU A 275 -2.33 -10.42 2.14
C LEU A 275 -0.85 -10.65 2.42
N ALA A 276 -0.51 -11.47 3.41
CA ALA A 276 0.87 -11.78 3.77
C ALA A 276 1.60 -12.60 2.69
N GLU A 277 0.93 -13.54 2.01
CA GLU A 277 1.49 -14.30 0.88
C GLU A 277 1.98 -13.39 -0.26
N GLU A 278 1.36 -12.22 -0.39
CA GLU A 278 1.73 -11.21 -1.39
C GLU A 278 2.65 -10.10 -0.86
N GLY A 279 3.09 -10.19 0.40
CA GLY A 279 3.88 -9.15 1.04
C GLY A 279 3.09 -7.83 1.16
N ARG A 280 1.81 -7.92 1.51
CA ARG A 280 0.90 -6.79 1.66
C ARG A 280 0.30 -6.73 3.06
N VAL A 281 -0.13 -5.55 3.47
CA VAL A 281 -0.89 -5.32 4.70
C VAL A 281 -2.09 -4.40 4.45
N CYS A 282 -3.23 -4.71 5.06
CA CYS A 282 -4.43 -3.88 4.99
C CYS A 282 -4.32 -2.69 5.95
N VAL A 283 -4.38 -1.46 5.47
CA VAL A 283 -4.38 -0.24 6.31
C VAL A 283 -5.77 0.37 6.46
N ARG A 284 -6.71 0.00 5.58
CA ARG A 284 -8.12 0.39 5.69
C ARG A 284 -9.02 -0.81 5.41
N LEU A 285 -9.80 -1.21 6.41
CA LEU A 285 -10.73 -2.33 6.35
C LEU A 285 -12.16 -1.85 6.44
N VAL A 286 -12.98 -2.21 5.47
CA VAL A 286 -14.44 -2.07 5.54
C VAL A 286 -15.02 -3.37 6.07
N VAL A 287 -15.80 -3.26 7.14
CA VAL A 287 -16.56 -4.38 7.71
C VAL A 287 -18.02 -4.18 7.37
N ILE A 288 -18.62 -5.17 6.73
CA ILE A 288 -20.04 -5.21 6.37
C ILE A 288 -20.69 -6.35 7.14
N ALA A 289 -21.84 -6.07 7.75
CA ALA A 289 -22.70 -7.09 8.34
C ALA A 289 -24.15 -6.83 7.91
N GLU A 290 -24.88 -7.90 7.60
CA GLU A 290 -26.29 -7.84 7.22
C GLU A 290 -27.11 -8.79 8.09
N THR A 291 -28.37 -8.44 8.33
CA THR A 291 -29.34 -9.29 9.03
C THR A 291 -30.28 -9.98 8.04
N GLU A 292 -31.01 -10.98 8.51
CA GLU A 292 -32.07 -11.64 7.73
C GLU A 292 -33.25 -10.70 7.37
N HIS A 293 -33.42 -9.60 8.09
CA HIS A 293 -34.46 -8.60 7.82
C HIS A 293 -33.99 -7.49 6.87
N GLY A 294 -32.76 -7.60 6.33
CA GLY A 294 -32.20 -6.66 5.36
C GLY A 294 -31.61 -5.39 5.98
N GLU A 295 -31.40 -5.36 7.30
CA GLU A 295 -30.62 -4.28 7.90
C GLU A 295 -29.14 -4.50 7.60
N ARG A 296 -28.42 -3.41 7.32
CA ARG A 296 -27.00 -3.44 6.95
C ARG A 296 -26.19 -2.45 7.77
N SER A 297 -25.07 -2.91 8.31
CA SER A 297 -24.07 -2.11 9.00
C SER A 297 -22.75 -2.18 8.25
N GLU A 298 -22.29 -1.03 7.76
CA GLU A 298 -21.06 -0.89 7.01
C GLU A 298 -20.20 0.21 7.63
N ARG A 299 -18.93 -0.08 7.92
CA ARG A 299 -18.00 0.90 8.47
C ARG A 299 -16.58 0.62 8.04
N ALA A 300 -15.87 1.70 7.67
CA ALA A 300 -14.45 1.67 7.39
C ALA A 300 -13.64 1.92 8.67
N TRP A 301 -12.57 1.15 8.83
CA TRP A 301 -11.63 1.22 9.94
C TRP A 301 -10.23 1.41 9.38
N TYR A 302 -9.53 2.43 9.87
CA TYR A 302 -8.19 2.77 9.41
C TYR A 302 -7.14 2.51 10.50
N ARG A 303 -5.99 1.99 10.08
CA ARG A 303 -4.77 1.87 10.89
C ARG A 303 -3.56 2.03 9.98
N ASP A 304 -2.77 3.07 10.24
CA ASP A 304 -1.57 3.44 9.50
C ASP A 304 -0.50 2.34 9.44
N GLN A 305 -0.32 1.59 10.54
CA GLN A 305 0.65 0.50 10.67
C GLN A 305 0.13 -0.85 10.13
N GLY A 306 -1.06 -0.86 9.53
CA GLY A 306 -1.70 -2.08 9.06
C GLY A 306 -2.50 -2.84 10.12
N LEU A 307 -3.47 -3.62 9.67
CA LEU A 307 -4.41 -4.38 10.47
C LEU A 307 -3.97 -5.85 10.50
N SER A 308 -3.53 -6.31 11.67
CA SER A 308 -3.38 -7.75 11.95
C SER A 308 -4.75 -8.43 12.02
N ALA A 309 -4.81 -9.75 11.84
CA ALA A 309 -6.05 -10.53 12.02
C ALA A 309 -6.75 -10.22 13.35
N ALA A 310 -6.01 -10.14 14.46
CA ALA A 310 -6.56 -9.79 15.77
C ALA A 310 -7.21 -8.38 15.79
N ALA A 311 -6.57 -7.41 15.13
CA ALA A 311 -7.10 -6.06 15.01
C ALA A 311 -8.38 -6.02 14.14
N MET A 312 -8.44 -6.81 13.05
CA MET A 312 -9.65 -6.92 12.23
C MET A 312 -10.84 -7.49 13.02
N VAL A 313 -10.59 -8.53 13.83
CA VAL A 313 -11.60 -9.14 14.71
C VAL A 313 -12.12 -8.15 15.76
N GLU A 314 -11.23 -7.35 16.33
CA GLU A 314 -11.60 -6.30 17.28
C GLU A 314 -12.52 -5.26 16.63
N ARG A 315 -12.26 -4.85 15.37
CA ARG A 315 -13.13 -3.92 14.63
C ARG A 315 -14.50 -4.50 14.33
N LEU A 316 -14.55 -5.77 13.93
CA LEU A 316 -15.80 -6.49 13.75
C LEU A 316 -16.61 -6.51 15.05
N ARG A 317 -15.98 -6.91 16.17
CA ARG A 317 -16.64 -6.95 17.48
C ARG A 317 -17.22 -5.58 17.86
N TRP A 318 -16.41 -4.52 17.84
CA TRP A 318 -16.86 -3.17 18.20
C TRP A 318 -17.98 -2.65 17.31
N GLN A 319 -17.93 -2.94 16.00
CA GLN A 319 -18.99 -2.54 15.09
C GLN A 319 -20.31 -3.22 15.40
N LEU A 320 -20.28 -4.52 15.67
CA LEU A 320 -21.47 -5.31 15.98
C LEU A 320 -22.05 -4.95 17.36
N GLU A 321 -21.22 -4.80 18.40
CA GLU A 321 -21.66 -4.31 19.72
C GLU A 321 -22.34 -2.94 19.61
N GLY A 322 -21.71 -2.02 18.86
CA GLY A 322 -22.25 -0.70 18.60
C GLY A 322 -23.50 -0.69 17.71
N TRP A 323 -23.75 -1.74 16.93
CA TRP A 323 -24.95 -1.88 16.11
C TRP A 323 -26.12 -2.44 16.91
N VAL A 324 -25.87 -3.45 17.76
CA VAL A 324 -26.85 -4.01 18.71
C VAL A 324 -27.33 -2.96 19.71
N ALA A 325 -26.44 -2.08 20.18
CA ALA A 325 -26.78 -1.06 21.18
C ALA A 325 -27.63 0.11 20.64
N GLN A 326 -27.91 0.18 19.34
CA GLN A 326 -28.68 1.29 18.75
C GLN A 326 -30.20 1.06 18.88
N PRO A 327 -31.01 2.13 19.10
CA PRO A 327 -32.47 2.01 19.17
C PRO A 327 -33.14 1.55 17.87
N SER A 328 -32.49 1.81 16.73
CA SER A 328 -32.82 1.30 15.39
C SER A 328 -31.87 0.17 14.97
N GLY A 329 -31.32 -0.55 15.95
CA GLY A 329 -30.35 -1.62 15.77
C GLY A 329 -30.97 -2.91 15.22
N ILE A 330 -30.18 -3.98 15.26
CA ILE A 330 -30.50 -5.31 14.74
C ILE A 330 -31.89 -5.79 15.20
N SER A 331 -32.74 -6.20 14.25
CA SER A 331 -34.07 -6.77 14.55
C SER A 331 -34.22 -8.27 14.22
N GLY A 332 -33.18 -8.89 13.66
CA GLY A 332 -33.10 -10.32 13.33
C GLY A 332 -31.67 -10.86 13.41
N GLY A 333 -31.46 -12.16 13.20
CA GLY A 333 -30.12 -12.75 13.25
C GLY A 333 -29.20 -12.19 12.15
N ILE A 334 -27.88 -12.20 12.40
CA ILE A 334 -26.88 -11.82 11.40
C ILE A 334 -26.82 -12.93 10.33
N SER A 335 -27.06 -12.56 9.07
CA SER A 335 -27.09 -13.46 7.92
C SER A 335 -25.81 -13.39 7.08
N LEU A 336 -25.04 -12.30 7.18
CA LEU A 336 -23.79 -12.12 6.45
C LEU A 336 -22.78 -11.30 7.24
N ILE A 337 -21.50 -11.68 7.16
CA ILE A 337 -20.36 -10.82 7.51
C ILE A 337 -19.35 -10.82 6.36
N ARG A 338 -18.79 -9.65 6.05
CA ARG A 338 -17.75 -9.48 5.04
C ARG A 338 -16.66 -8.52 5.51
N LEU A 339 -15.41 -8.88 5.26
CA LEU A 339 -14.21 -8.08 5.52
C LEU A 339 -13.58 -7.69 4.19
N VAL A 340 -13.49 -6.39 3.89
CA VAL A 340 -13.01 -5.85 2.62
C VAL A 340 -11.81 -4.91 2.89
N PRO A 341 -10.59 -5.24 2.44
CA PRO A 341 -9.45 -4.34 2.49
C PRO A 341 -9.60 -3.28 1.40
N ASP A 342 -10.08 -2.12 1.81
CA ASP A 342 -10.33 -0.96 0.96
C ASP A 342 -9.04 -0.15 0.70
N GLU A 343 -8.00 -0.38 1.50
CA GLU A 343 -6.65 0.11 1.21
C GLU A 343 -5.60 -0.88 1.71
N VAL A 344 -4.74 -1.32 0.80
CA VAL A 344 -3.63 -2.25 1.05
C VAL A 344 -2.32 -1.61 0.62
N ARG A 345 -1.29 -1.76 1.44
CA ARG A 345 0.08 -1.30 1.18
C ARG A 345 1.02 -2.49 1.09
N GLY A 346 2.22 -2.28 0.56
CA GLY A 346 3.31 -3.23 0.77
C GLY A 346 3.51 -3.41 2.27
N ASP A 347 3.66 -4.65 2.72
CA ASP A 347 4.21 -4.93 4.04
C ASP A 347 5.71 -4.67 3.93
N ASP A 348 6.09 -3.39 3.98
CA ASP A 348 7.47 -2.93 3.85
C ASP A 348 8.38 -3.45 4.98
N GLY A 349 7.81 -4.24 5.90
CA GLY A 349 8.42 -4.64 7.14
C GLY A 349 8.58 -3.42 8.03
N VAL A 350 8.16 -3.53 9.29
CA VAL A 350 8.73 -2.62 10.28
C VAL A 350 10.19 -3.04 10.41
N GLN A 351 11.11 -2.25 9.86
CA GLN A 351 12.53 -2.44 10.08
C GLN A 351 12.74 -2.40 11.60
N ALA A 352 12.94 -3.57 12.21
CA ALA A 352 13.42 -3.66 13.59
C ALA A 352 14.73 -2.86 13.60
N GLY A 353 14.68 -1.68 14.20
CA GLY A 353 15.78 -0.73 14.08
C GLY A 353 17.03 -1.39 14.64
N LEU A 354 18.03 -1.59 13.78
CA LEU A 354 19.36 -2.11 14.15
C LEU A 354 20.01 -1.24 15.25
N TRP A 355 19.51 -0.02 15.42
CA TRP A 355 19.83 0.91 16.49
C TRP A 355 18.55 1.47 17.12
N GLY A 356 17.84 0.64 17.91
CA GLY A 356 16.81 1.11 18.83
C GLY A 356 15.44 1.45 18.21
N GLY A 357 15.02 0.71 17.16
CA GLY A 357 13.63 0.74 16.69
C GLY A 357 12.77 -0.29 17.44
N ARG A 358 11.51 0.06 17.69
CA ARG A 358 10.55 -0.76 18.45
C ARG A 358 10.39 -2.16 17.82
N SER A 359 10.39 -3.17 18.68
CA SER A 359 10.16 -4.56 18.34
C SER A 359 8.71 -5.00 18.65
N GLN A 360 8.31 -6.16 18.14
CA GLN A 360 7.09 -6.82 18.58
C GLN A 360 7.11 -7.09 20.11
N ALA A 361 8.29 -7.36 20.67
CA ALA A 361 8.46 -7.58 22.11
C ALA A 361 8.13 -6.32 22.93
N ASP A 362 8.40 -5.12 22.41
CA ASP A 362 8.07 -3.86 23.08
C ASP A 362 6.55 -3.63 23.14
N HIS A 363 5.83 -3.99 22.07
CA HIS A 363 4.36 -3.93 22.03
C HIS A 363 3.72 -4.99 22.93
N ASP A 364 4.30 -6.18 22.98
CA ASP A 364 3.85 -7.25 23.88
C ASP A 364 4.08 -6.88 25.35
N ALA A 365 5.20 -6.22 25.66
CA ALA A 365 5.49 -5.69 26.99
C ALA A 365 4.50 -4.59 27.40
N ALA A 366 4.19 -3.63 26.53
CA ALA A 366 3.20 -2.59 26.81
C ALA A 366 1.82 -3.20 27.12
N ARG A 367 1.37 -4.18 26.33
CA ARG A 367 0.11 -4.91 26.59
C ARG A 367 0.14 -5.70 27.89
N ALA A 368 1.26 -6.36 28.21
CA ALA A 368 1.42 -7.09 29.46
C ALA A 368 1.34 -6.17 30.68
N ILE A 369 1.92 -4.96 30.60
CA ILE A 369 1.86 -3.94 31.65
C ILE A 369 0.43 -3.46 31.89
N VAL A 370 -0.33 -3.18 30.82
CA VAL A 370 -1.75 -2.78 30.94
C VAL A 370 -2.59 -3.90 31.58
N ARG A 371 -2.37 -5.15 31.17
CA ARG A 371 -3.06 -6.30 31.77
C ARG A 371 -2.70 -6.48 33.25
N LEU A 372 -1.43 -6.32 33.61
CA LEU A 372 -0.99 -6.38 35.01
C LEU A 372 -1.64 -5.27 35.83
N ALA A 373 -1.68 -4.03 35.34
CA ALA A 373 -2.34 -2.92 36.03
C ALA A 373 -3.84 -3.20 36.27
N GLY A 374 -4.53 -3.82 35.31
CA GLY A 374 -5.92 -4.25 35.48
C GLY A 374 -6.12 -5.37 36.52
N LEU A 375 -5.09 -6.19 36.78
CA LEU A 375 -5.14 -7.30 37.74
C LEU A 375 -4.76 -6.88 39.17
N VAL A 376 -3.74 -6.04 39.34
CA VAL A 376 -3.18 -5.66 40.65
C VAL A 376 -3.54 -4.24 41.10
N GLY A 377 -4.26 -3.49 40.27
CA GLY A 377 -4.62 -2.10 40.50
C GLY A 377 -3.59 -1.11 39.96
N GLU A 378 -4.06 0.07 39.55
CA GLU A 378 -3.26 1.08 38.83
C GLU A 378 -2.06 1.59 39.62
N GLU A 379 -2.18 1.67 40.95
CA GLU A 379 -1.12 2.18 41.84
C GLU A 379 0.03 1.19 42.05
N ALA A 380 -0.16 -0.10 41.71
CA ALA A 380 0.84 -1.15 41.89
C ALA A 380 1.80 -1.26 40.69
N VAL A 381 1.41 -0.77 39.51
CA VAL A 381 2.22 -0.85 38.28
C VAL A 381 2.61 0.56 37.85
N ARG A 382 3.88 0.91 38.08
CA ARG A 382 4.39 2.27 37.85
C ARG A 382 5.52 2.29 36.85
N VAL A 383 5.61 3.38 36.09
CA VAL A 383 6.69 3.66 35.14
C VAL A 383 7.35 5.00 35.47
N PRO A 384 8.63 5.19 35.12
CA PRO A 384 9.34 6.42 35.40
C PRO A 384 8.98 7.51 34.37
N VAL A 385 8.79 8.74 34.86
CA VAL A 385 8.67 9.95 34.05
C VAL A 385 9.80 10.88 34.44
N TRP A 386 10.51 11.41 33.45
CA TRP A 386 11.53 12.43 33.67
C TRP A 386 10.88 13.72 34.15
N VAL A 387 11.34 14.23 35.29
CA VAL A 387 10.87 15.49 35.86
C VAL A 387 12.01 16.46 36.19
N GLY A 388 13.25 16.08 35.88
CA GLY A 388 14.46 16.82 36.24
C GLY A 388 14.75 16.81 37.74
N GLY A 389 15.61 17.71 38.22
CA GLY A 389 15.96 17.79 39.66
C GLY A 389 17.46 17.96 39.93
N ARG A 390 17.81 18.14 41.20
CA ARG A 390 19.20 18.40 41.64
C ARG A 390 19.88 17.16 42.19
N LEU A 391 19.10 16.23 42.73
CA LEU A 391 19.58 14.95 43.25
C LEU A 391 19.25 13.78 42.30
N PRO A 392 20.03 12.69 42.32
CA PRO A 392 19.77 11.51 41.49
C PRO A 392 18.36 10.93 41.66
N THR A 393 17.87 10.89 42.89
CA THR A 393 16.54 10.34 43.25
C THR A 393 15.37 11.22 42.81
N GLU A 394 15.61 12.50 42.54
CA GLU A 394 14.57 13.44 42.11
C GLU A 394 14.29 13.37 40.61
N ARG A 395 15.23 12.82 39.82
CA ARG A 395 15.20 12.87 38.34
C ARG A 395 13.99 12.24 37.71
N TYR A 396 13.44 11.24 38.38
CA TYR A 396 12.31 10.47 37.91
C TYR A 396 11.20 10.47 38.95
N ARG A 397 9.98 10.70 38.49
CA ARG A 397 8.78 10.45 39.28
C ARG A 397 8.13 9.17 38.78
N TRP A 398 7.76 8.30 39.71
CA TRP A 398 6.97 7.12 39.41
C TRP A 398 5.50 7.52 39.27
N VAL A 399 4.90 7.18 38.14
CA VAL A 399 3.47 7.40 37.87
C VAL A 399 2.81 6.08 37.49
N PRO A 400 1.49 5.92 37.71
CA PRO A 400 0.75 4.77 37.20
C PRO A 400 0.99 4.56 35.72
N ALA A 401 1.24 3.31 35.31
CA ALA A 401 1.51 2.96 33.91
C ALA A 401 0.34 3.31 32.97
N THR A 402 -0.88 3.31 33.49
CA THR A 402 -2.11 3.69 32.78
C THR A 402 -2.25 5.19 32.54
N ALA A 403 -1.49 6.02 33.26
CA ALA A 403 -1.58 7.48 33.18
C ALA A 403 -0.66 8.08 32.08
N VAL A 404 0.08 7.25 31.35
CA VAL A 404 1.03 7.68 30.33
C VAL A 404 0.95 6.80 29.10
N ASP A 405 1.45 7.33 27.98
CA ASP A 405 1.66 6.53 26.78
C ASP A 405 2.79 5.52 27.01
N LEU A 406 2.46 4.23 26.95
CA LEU A 406 3.41 3.13 27.08
C LEU A 406 4.03 2.74 25.74
N ASP A 407 3.36 3.10 24.64
CA ASP A 407 3.82 2.84 23.29
C ASP A 407 4.90 3.86 22.88
N ASP A 408 4.74 5.12 23.27
CA ASP A 408 5.76 6.15 23.04
C ASP A 408 6.41 6.65 24.35
N PRO A 409 7.59 6.10 24.74
CA PRO A 409 8.28 6.56 25.92
C PRO A 409 9.00 7.90 25.72
N SER A 410 9.14 8.39 24.48
CA SER A 410 9.96 9.56 24.17
C SER A 410 9.47 10.81 24.87
N GLY A 411 8.15 11.06 24.88
CA GLY A 411 7.57 12.22 25.55
C GLY A 411 7.75 12.20 27.07
N ARG A 412 7.63 11.04 27.72
CA ARG A 412 7.77 10.94 29.19
C ARG A 412 9.21 10.84 29.68
N LEU A 413 10.15 10.48 28.79
CA LEU A 413 11.59 10.42 29.09
C LEU A 413 12.36 11.60 28.47
N ASP A 414 11.67 12.51 27.79
CA ASP A 414 12.27 13.72 27.25
C ASP A 414 12.89 14.53 28.39
N ARG A 415 14.18 14.81 28.24
CA ARG A 415 14.95 15.52 29.25
C ARG A 415 14.68 17.02 29.23
N GLY A 416 14.22 17.54 28.08
CA GLY A 416 14.01 18.96 27.80
C GLY A 416 15.24 19.84 28.02
N GLU A 417 15.14 21.12 27.66
CA GLU A 417 16.13 22.16 28.00
C GLU A 417 15.66 23.00 29.20
N GLY A 418 15.21 22.33 30.28
CA GLY A 418 14.83 23.02 31.51
C GLY A 418 16.05 23.59 32.24
N PRO A 419 16.02 24.82 32.79
CA PRO A 419 17.09 25.31 33.64
C PRO A 419 17.02 24.59 34.98
N TRP A 420 17.94 23.65 35.21
CA TRP A 420 18.14 22.99 36.50
C TRP A 420 19.40 23.52 37.19
N PRO A 421 19.42 24.74 37.77
CA PRO A 421 20.59 25.23 38.51
C PRO A 421 21.00 24.24 39.59
N GLY A 422 22.23 23.73 39.51
CA GLY A 422 22.74 22.70 40.42
C GLY A 422 22.39 21.24 40.05
N GLY A 423 21.76 21.01 38.89
CA GLY A 423 21.58 19.67 38.33
C GLY A 423 22.93 18.97 38.09
N MET A 424 22.95 17.64 38.22
CA MET A 424 24.18 16.89 37.94
C MET A 424 24.49 16.83 36.43
N PRO A 425 25.74 17.05 36.02
CA PRO A 425 26.15 16.82 34.64
C PRO A 425 26.13 15.32 34.30
N ALA A 426 26.20 15.01 33.01
CA ALA A 426 26.51 13.67 32.55
C ALA A 426 27.98 13.31 32.91
N PRO A 427 28.31 12.01 33.08
CA PRO A 427 27.44 10.84 32.95
C PRO A 427 26.45 10.69 34.12
N SER A 428 25.35 9.97 33.89
CA SER A 428 24.46 9.56 34.99
C SER A 428 25.11 8.45 35.80
N PRO A 429 24.90 8.40 37.13
CA PRO A 429 25.38 7.29 37.94
C PRO A 429 24.72 5.96 37.53
N ALA A 430 25.45 4.86 37.72
CA ALA A 430 24.98 3.51 37.40
C ALA A 430 23.99 2.98 38.44
N VAL A 431 24.19 3.34 39.71
CA VAL A 431 23.35 2.89 40.83
C VAL A 431 22.92 4.09 41.67
N VAL A 432 21.61 4.20 41.90
CA VAL A 432 21.01 5.19 42.79
C VAL A 432 20.21 4.43 43.86
N PRO A 433 20.65 4.43 45.13
CA PRO A 433 19.89 3.83 46.21
C PRO A 433 18.51 4.49 46.37
N THR A 434 17.49 3.69 46.67
CA THR A 434 16.13 4.20 46.97
C THR A 434 16.14 5.13 48.19
N GLU A 435 16.98 4.81 49.18
CA GLU A 435 17.25 5.64 50.35
C GLU A 435 18.77 5.91 50.44
N PRO A 436 19.21 7.12 50.82
CA PRO A 436 20.63 7.42 50.98
C PRO A 436 21.32 6.47 51.96
N VAL A 437 22.43 5.88 51.57
CA VAL A 437 23.16 4.92 52.41
C VAL A 437 24.05 5.70 53.37
N PRO A 438 23.86 5.62 54.71
CA PRO A 438 24.66 6.37 55.66
C PRO A 438 26.12 5.89 55.65
N VAL A 439 27.05 6.84 55.68
CA VAL A 439 28.50 6.58 55.71
C VAL A 439 29.20 7.57 56.64
N GLU A 440 30.46 7.30 56.96
CA GLU A 440 31.36 8.24 57.61
C GLU A 440 32.52 8.57 56.67
N ILE A 441 32.89 9.84 56.61
CA ILE A 441 34.07 10.29 55.87
C ILE A 441 35.11 10.75 56.89
N LEU A 442 36.28 10.13 56.86
CA LEU A 442 37.38 10.39 57.78
C LEU A 442 38.53 11.10 57.06
N ASP A 443 39.26 11.94 57.78
CA ASP A 443 40.50 12.57 57.32
C ASP A 443 41.72 11.66 57.54
N GLY A 444 42.92 12.17 57.19
CA GLY A 444 44.17 11.42 57.31
C GLY A 444 44.55 11.05 58.75
N ASP A 445 43.97 11.71 59.75
CA ASP A 445 44.19 11.45 61.18
C ASP A 445 43.06 10.57 61.78
N GLY A 446 42.10 10.14 60.95
CA GLY A 446 40.97 9.31 61.34
C GLY A 446 39.81 10.06 62.00
N ALA A 447 39.80 11.39 61.96
CA ALA A 447 38.70 12.20 62.47
C ALA A 447 37.61 12.41 61.41
N VAL A 448 36.35 12.54 61.84
CA VAL A 448 35.21 12.74 60.92
C VAL A 448 35.29 14.10 60.24
N VAL A 449 35.27 14.10 58.91
CA VAL A 449 35.23 15.29 58.07
C VAL A 449 33.89 16.00 58.24
N ARG A 450 33.93 17.29 58.55
CA ARG A 450 32.75 18.16 58.74
C ARG A 450 32.71 19.25 57.69
N VAL A 451 31.50 19.68 57.33
CA VAL A 451 31.28 20.76 56.36
C VAL A 451 30.48 21.88 57.01
N ASN A 452 31.06 23.08 57.06
CA ASN A 452 30.42 24.22 57.70
C ASN A 452 29.37 24.89 56.79
N GLY A 453 28.59 25.82 57.36
CA GLY A 453 27.53 26.53 56.64
C GLY A 453 28.00 27.52 55.56
N ARG A 454 29.29 27.58 55.23
CA ARG A 454 29.85 28.32 54.08
C ARG A 454 30.53 27.39 53.06
N GLY A 455 30.38 26.07 53.21
CA GLY A 455 31.04 25.08 52.34
C GLY A 455 32.52 24.85 52.69
N GLY A 456 33.00 25.29 53.86
CA GLY A 456 34.34 24.96 54.32
C GLY A 456 34.40 23.54 54.85
N VAL A 457 35.35 22.75 54.36
CA VAL A 457 35.60 21.36 54.76
C VAL A 457 36.67 21.35 55.85
N SER A 458 36.46 20.60 56.95
CA SER A 458 37.37 20.60 58.11
C SER A 458 38.76 20.04 57.81
N ALA A 459 38.83 19.01 56.97
CA ALA A 459 40.06 18.38 56.50
C ALA A 459 39.79 17.64 55.17
N PRO A 460 40.81 17.31 54.35
CA PRO A 460 40.63 16.52 53.14
C PRO A 460 40.05 15.13 53.43
N PRO A 461 38.97 14.71 52.75
CA PRO A 461 38.49 13.34 52.77
C PRO A 461 39.58 12.33 52.40
N ALA A 462 39.86 11.38 53.30
CA ALA A 462 40.89 10.36 53.13
C ALA A 462 40.33 8.92 53.18
N THR A 463 39.25 8.68 53.92
CA THR A 463 38.65 7.34 54.02
C THR A 463 37.13 7.42 53.99
N LEU A 464 36.51 6.55 53.20
CA LEU A 464 35.08 6.29 53.21
C LEU A 464 34.82 5.04 54.04
N ALA A 465 34.04 5.18 55.11
CA ALA A 465 33.66 4.09 55.99
C ALA A 465 32.17 3.81 55.90
N THR A 466 31.82 2.58 55.56
CA THR A 466 30.47 2.02 55.66
C THR A 466 30.39 1.07 56.86
N ASN A 467 29.21 0.53 57.15
CA ASN A 467 29.06 -0.48 58.20
C ASN A 467 29.84 -1.78 57.93
N SER A 468 30.22 -2.05 56.68
CA SER A 468 30.83 -3.31 56.24
C SER A 468 32.25 -3.17 55.70
N ALA A 469 32.69 -1.97 55.32
CA ALA A 469 33.99 -1.76 54.68
C ALA A 469 34.55 -0.36 54.95
N ARG A 470 35.89 -0.24 54.86
CA ARG A 470 36.61 1.03 54.83
C ARG A 470 37.48 1.07 53.58
N GLN A 471 37.36 2.14 52.82
CA GLN A 471 38.03 2.32 51.53
C GLN A 471 38.81 3.63 51.53
N ALA A 472 40.03 3.62 50.98
CA ALA A 472 40.82 4.84 50.88
C ALA A 472 40.26 5.72 49.75
N ILE A 473 40.15 7.03 50.00
CA ILE A 473 39.73 8.01 49.00
C ILE A 473 40.99 8.49 48.26
N VAL A 474 41.10 8.14 46.98
CA VAL A 474 42.26 8.50 46.14
C VAL A 474 42.08 9.86 45.45
N ALA A 475 40.83 10.28 45.25
CA ALA A 475 40.50 11.59 44.67
C ALA A 475 39.14 12.07 45.17
N TRP A 476 38.95 13.38 45.29
CA TRP A 476 37.65 13.96 45.60
C TRP A 476 37.48 15.36 45.00
N ALA A 477 36.22 15.75 44.80
CA ALA A 477 35.83 17.08 44.33
C ALA A 477 34.55 17.56 45.03
N GLY A 478 34.40 18.88 45.15
CA GLY A 478 33.35 19.55 45.91
C GLY A 478 33.93 20.51 46.97
N PRO A 479 33.12 21.03 47.90
CA PRO A 479 31.67 20.85 48.00
C PRO A 479 30.91 21.67 46.96
N TRP A 480 29.88 21.06 46.37
CA TRP A 480 28.86 21.81 45.63
C TRP A 480 27.62 22.00 46.50
N PRO A 481 27.38 23.21 47.03
CA PRO A 481 26.23 23.47 47.88
C PRO A 481 24.93 23.39 47.08
N ILE A 482 23.91 22.78 47.67
CA ILE A 482 22.53 22.81 47.21
C ILE A 482 21.68 23.38 48.35
N GLU A 483 21.02 24.49 48.06
CA GLU A 483 19.98 25.07 48.90
C GLU A 483 18.65 24.99 48.16
N GLN A 484 17.68 24.28 48.75
CA GLN A 484 16.33 24.13 48.19
C GLN A 484 15.31 24.74 49.13
N ARG A 485 14.26 25.33 48.55
CA ARG A 485 13.04 25.77 49.27
C ARG A 485 13.35 26.64 50.49
N TRP A 486 14.37 27.50 50.40
CA TRP A 486 14.84 28.38 51.49
C TRP A 486 13.75 29.32 52.03
N TRP A 487 12.69 29.54 51.25
CA TRP A 487 11.52 30.34 51.61
C TRP A 487 10.48 29.58 52.45
N SER A 488 10.64 28.27 52.68
CA SER A 488 9.71 27.43 53.42
C SER A 488 10.45 26.80 54.61
N THR A 489 10.06 27.17 55.82
CA THR A 489 10.70 26.72 57.07
C THR A 489 10.59 25.22 57.30
N ASP A 490 9.56 24.57 56.76
CA ASP A 490 9.28 23.14 56.86
C ASP A 490 9.93 22.29 55.75
N ARG A 491 10.26 22.90 54.60
CA ARG A 491 10.82 22.17 53.44
C ARG A 491 12.22 22.64 53.03
N ALA A 492 12.78 23.62 53.74
CA ALA A 492 14.12 24.12 53.51
C ALA A 492 15.13 22.98 53.68
N ARG A 493 15.89 22.74 52.62
CA ARG A 493 16.89 21.68 52.57
C ARG A 493 18.24 22.28 52.23
N ARG A 494 19.27 21.93 53.01
CA ARG A 494 20.63 22.41 52.81
C ARG A 494 21.61 21.25 52.89
N LEU A 495 22.23 20.96 51.77
CA LEU A 495 23.19 19.87 51.65
C LEU A 495 24.39 20.29 50.79
N ALA A 496 25.52 19.63 50.96
CA ALA A 496 26.68 19.77 50.08
C ALA A 496 26.99 18.42 49.42
N ARG A 497 27.23 18.44 48.11
CA ARG A 497 27.63 17.25 47.35
C ARG A 497 29.14 17.16 47.22
N PHE A 498 29.62 15.92 47.24
CA PHE A 498 30.99 15.57 46.93
C PHE A 498 30.99 14.43 45.91
N GLN A 499 32.02 14.39 45.07
CA GLN A 499 32.37 13.19 44.32
C GLN A 499 33.67 12.67 44.89
N VAL A 500 33.71 11.38 45.21
CA VAL A 500 34.92 10.71 45.71
C VAL A 500 35.20 9.50 44.84
N VAL A 501 36.48 9.19 44.66
CA VAL A 501 36.95 7.97 44.00
C VAL A 501 37.69 7.16 45.05
N THR A 502 37.35 5.89 45.18
CA THR A 502 38.01 4.96 46.10
C THR A 502 39.21 4.31 45.43
N ASP A 503 40.10 3.73 46.23
CA ASP A 503 41.24 2.92 45.80
C ASP A 503 40.85 1.67 44.98
N GLU A 504 39.60 1.20 45.14
CA GLU A 504 39.00 0.16 44.30
C GLU A 504 38.55 0.68 42.91
N GLY A 505 38.72 1.96 42.61
CA GLY A 505 38.35 2.57 41.33
C GLY A 505 36.87 2.91 41.18
N VAL A 506 36.09 2.78 42.26
CA VAL A 506 34.66 3.11 42.28
C VAL A 506 34.47 4.58 42.64
N ALA A 507 33.62 5.28 41.89
CA ALA A 507 33.29 6.68 42.18
C ALA A 507 31.92 6.79 42.87
N HIS A 508 31.85 7.53 43.98
CA HIS A 508 30.61 7.77 44.72
C HIS A 508 30.23 9.24 44.70
N LEU A 509 28.94 9.50 44.55
CA LEU A 509 28.33 10.78 44.87
C LEU A 509 27.89 10.76 46.33
N LEU A 510 28.49 11.63 47.13
CA LEU A 510 28.15 11.80 48.53
C LEU A 510 27.31 13.05 48.76
N GLY A 511 26.43 13.01 49.75
CA GLY A 511 25.72 14.15 50.30
C GLY A 511 26.00 14.28 51.78
N VAL A 512 26.31 15.50 52.23
CA VAL A 512 26.34 15.85 53.64
C VAL A 512 25.23 16.83 53.98
N GLU A 513 24.38 16.44 54.92
CA GLU A 513 23.24 17.22 55.41
C GLU A 513 23.23 17.10 56.93
N GLN A 514 23.16 18.22 57.66
CA GLN A 514 23.21 18.23 59.13
C GLN A 514 24.41 17.45 59.73
N GLN A 515 25.58 17.48 59.07
CA GLN A 515 26.79 16.70 59.42
C GLN A 515 26.66 15.18 59.28
N GLN A 516 25.58 14.68 58.70
CA GLN A 516 25.41 13.28 58.37
C GLN A 516 25.78 13.04 56.92
N TRP A 517 26.71 12.12 56.70
CA TRP A 517 27.18 11.74 55.36
C TRP A 517 26.37 10.56 54.84
N SER A 518 26.08 10.59 53.54
CA SER A 518 25.40 9.51 52.86
C SER A 518 25.87 9.35 51.42
N ILE A 519 25.85 8.12 50.90
CA ILE A 519 26.00 7.84 49.48
C ILE A 519 24.65 8.08 48.81
N LEU A 520 24.65 9.01 47.86
CA LEU A 520 23.50 9.37 47.05
C LEU A 520 23.46 8.59 45.72
N ALA A 521 24.63 8.21 45.19
CA ALA A 521 24.75 7.39 43.99
C ALA A 521 26.17 6.82 43.83
N THR A 522 26.30 5.79 42.98
CA THR A 522 27.58 5.15 42.62
C THR A 522 27.75 5.10 41.10
N TYR A 523 28.95 5.42 40.64
CA TYR A 523 29.41 5.30 39.26
C TYR A 523 30.32 4.07 39.19
N SER A 524 29.98 3.13 38.31
CA SER A 524 30.69 1.88 38.07
C SER A 524 31.31 1.86 36.69
#